data_AF-A0A0B1RZD6-F1
#
_entry.id   AF-A0A0B1RZD6-F1
#
_cell.length_a   1.000
_cell.length_b   1.000
_cell.length_c   1.000
_cell.angle_alpha   90.00
_cell.angle_beta   90.00
_cell.angle_gamma   90.00
#
_symmetry.space_group_name_H-M   'P 1'
#
loop_
_entity.id
_entity.type
_entity.pdbx_description
1 polymer ?
#
loop_
_entity_poly.entity_id
_entity_poly.type
_entity_poly.pdbx_seq_one_letter_code
_entity_poly.pdbx_strand_id
1 'polypeptide(L)'
;LSHGSELKGLKNAEVFSFQRYQYNSKFYNASKGLVFLELGGEGSISPPGDKWVRDESTTMMKWAQEFGAAAFQLEHRFYGPKENSPTGKQDTESLKLLTIDQALADIKEFIDQTNAKYFANTKTYWVTFGGSYPGSLSAFFRETYPDYTIGAISSSSAVHVFVDYYGEVRFLRQLKWINIERLFRLPGPY
;
A
#
# COMPACT_ATOMS: atom_id res chain seq x y z
N LEU A 1 34.01 15.48 1.37
CA LEU A 1 33.72 14.26 2.16
C LEU A 1 32.43 13.65 1.64
N SER A 2 32.55 12.60 0.83
CA SER A 2 31.49 11.92 0.10
C SER A 2 30.67 10.99 1.00
N HIS A 3 29.36 11.17 1.05
CA HIS A 3 28.42 10.12 1.51
C HIS A 3 27.20 10.14 0.58
N GLY A 4 27.36 9.54 -0.60
CA GLY A 4 26.27 9.19 -1.50
C GLY A 4 26.28 7.68 -1.66
N SER A 5 25.89 6.94 -0.62
CA SER A 5 25.50 5.55 -0.79
C SER A 5 24.12 5.56 -1.44
N GLU A 6 24.07 5.50 -2.77
CA GLU A 6 22.84 5.10 -3.46
C GLU A 6 22.37 3.79 -2.81
N LEU A 7 21.21 3.86 -2.15
CA LEU A 7 20.60 2.72 -1.49
C LEU A 7 20.25 1.68 -2.56
N LYS A 8 21.07 0.63 -2.66
CA LYS A 8 20.89 -0.46 -3.63
C LYS A 8 19.44 -0.99 -3.56
N GLY A 9 18.71 -0.89 -4.67
CA GLY A 9 17.36 -1.44 -4.83
C GLY A 9 16.21 -0.42 -4.71
N LEU A 10 16.49 0.83 -4.34
CA LEU A 10 15.50 1.91 -4.39
C LEU A 10 15.44 2.51 -5.80
N LYS A 11 14.26 2.50 -6.40
CA LYS A 11 14.00 3.25 -7.64
C LYS A 11 13.19 4.52 -7.34
N ASN A 12 13.42 5.56 -8.13
CA ASN A 12 12.57 6.77 -8.11
C ASN A 12 11.14 6.42 -8.49
N ALA A 13 10.20 7.34 -8.23
CA ALA A 13 8.79 7.08 -8.49
C ALA A 13 8.56 6.75 -9.98
N GLU A 14 7.96 5.59 -10.24
CA GLU A 14 7.53 5.13 -11.55
C GLU A 14 6.02 5.33 -11.70
N VAL A 15 5.47 5.22 -12.92
CA VAL A 15 4.03 5.44 -13.18
C VAL A 15 3.39 4.18 -13.77
N PHE A 16 2.25 3.77 -13.22
CA PHE A 16 1.35 2.80 -13.83
C PHE A 16 0.01 3.46 -14.18
N SER A 17 -0.38 3.39 -15.46
CA SER A 17 -1.47 4.19 -16.04
C SER A 17 -1.23 5.69 -15.78
N PHE A 18 -1.75 6.23 -14.68
CA PHE A 18 -1.54 7.61 -14.22
C PHE A 18 -0.88 7.70 -12.82
N GLN A 19 -0.94 6.65 -12.00
CA GLN A 19 -0.52 6.70 -10.59
C GLN A 19 0.98 6.53 -10.43
N ARG A 20 1.57 7.37 -9.56
CA ARG A 20 2.96 7.21 -9.15
C ARG A 20 3.08 6.12 -8.09
N TYR A 21 4.17 5.36 -8.14
CA TYR A 21 4.53 4.42 -7.08
C TYR A 21 6.03 4.41 -6.86
N GLN A 22 6.46 3.96 -5.68
CA GLN A 22 7.85 3.72 -5.37
C GLN A 22 8.07 2.24 -5.04
N TYR A 23 9.31 1.79 -5.23
CA TYR A 23 9.70 0.39 -5.06
C TYR A 23 11.05 0.28 -4.38
N ASN A 24 11.13 -0.62 -3.40
CA ASN A 24 12.35 -1.06 -2.75
C ASN A 24 12.41 -2.59 -2.72
N SER A 25 13.41 -3.15 -3.40
CA SER A 25 13.65 -4.60 -3.47
C SER A 25 14.75 -5.11 -2.55
N LYS A 26 15.31 -4.26 -1.66
CA LYS A 26 16.52 -4.54 -0.89
C LYS A 26 16.45 -5.85 -0.11
N PHE A 27 15.28 -6.18 0.44
CA PHE A 27 15.07 -7.35 1.28
C PHE A 27 14.32 -8.49 0.58
N TYR A 28 13.97 -8.33 -0.70
CA TYR A 28 13.11 -9.29 -1.37
C TYR A 28 13.78 -10.66 -1.55
N ASN A 29 13.12 -11.69 -1.03
CA ASN A 29 13.47 -13.08 -1.24
C ASN A 29 12.44 -13.75 -2.16
N ALA A 30 12.83 -13.99 -3.41
CA ALA A 30 11.96 -14.59 -4.42
C ALA A 30 11.42 -15.98 -4.05
N SER A 31 12.09 -16.73 -3.18
CA SER A 31 11.57 -18.02 -2.68
C SER A 31 10.37 -17.88 -1.73
N LYS A 32 10.18 -16.70 -1.14
CA LYS A 32 9.03 -16.37 -0.30
C LYS A 32 7.91 -15.71 -1.11
N GLY A 33 8.25 -14.85 -2.06
CA GLY A 33 7.27 -14.12 -2.87
C GLY A 33 6.41 -13.13 -2.08
N LEU A 34 6.82 -12.74 -0.86
CA LEU A 34 6.09 -11.74 -0.08
C LEU A 34 6.29 -10.34 -0.64
N VAL A 35 5.20 -9.58 -0.74
CA VAL A 35 5.21 -8.21 -1.22
C VAL A 35 4.36 -7.33 -0.31
N PHE A 36 4.93 -6.26 0.21
CA PHE A 36 4.24 -5.28 1.05
C PHE A 36 3.90 -4.05 0.24
N LEU A 37 2.68 -3.55 0.43
CA LEU A 37 2.16 -2.38 -0.27
C LEU A 37 1.65 -1.35 0.73
N GLU A 38 2.40 -0.27 0.93
CA GLU A 38 1.89 0.91 1.62
C GLU A 38 0.93 1.67 0.70
N LEU A 39 -0.31 1.85 1.16
CA LEU A 39 -1.30 2.65 0.48
C LEU A 39 -1.08 4.14 0.81
N GLY A 40 -0.91 4.96 -0.21
CA GLY A 40 -0.88 6.41 -0.06
C GLY A 40 -2.21 6.94 0.47
N GLY A 41 -2.12 7.95 1.32
CA GLY A 41 -3.28 8.67 1.85
C GLY A 41 -3.44 10.03 1.20
N GLU A 42 -3.72 11.00 2.03
CA GLU A 42 -4.07 12.37 1.64
C GLU A 42 -2.83 13.24 1.38
N GLY A 43 -1.85 12.71 0.64
CA GLY A 43 -0.58 13.37 0.43
C GLY A 43 0.20 12.85 -0.77
N SER A 44 1.12 13.68 -1.25
CA SER A 44 2.04 13.33 -2.32
C SER A 44 3.04 12.26 -1.87
N ILE A 45 3.39 11.33 -2.76
CA ILE A 45 4.47 10.34 -2.56
C ILE A 45 5.88 10.97 -2.66
N SER A 46 5.98 12.24 -3.05
CA SER A 46 7.24 12.99 -3.04
C SER A 46 7.65 13.36 -1.60
N PRO A 47 8.94 13.65 -1.32
CA PRO A 47 9.40 14.01 0.02
C PRO A 47 8.50 15.06 0.70
N PRO A 48 8.10 14.84 1.98
CA PRO A 48 8.53 13.76 2.88
C PRO A 48 7.69 12.46 2.82
N GLY A 49 6.81 12.32 1.83
CA GLY A 49 5.91 11.17 1.66
C GLY A 49 6.55 9.90 1.13
N ASP A 50 7.82 9.95 0.71
CA ASP A 50 8.60 8.84 0.16
C ASP A 50 9.25 7.94 1.23
N LYS A 51 9.04 8.26 2.50
CA LYS A 51 9.67 7.56 3.63
C LYS A 51 9.28 6.09 3.74
N TRP A 52 8.10 5.68 3.28
CA TRP A 52 7.56 4.36 3.64
C TRP A 52 8.32 3.19 3.02
N VAL A 53 8.96 3.40 1.86
CA VAL A 53 9.87 2.41 1.26
C VAL A 53 11.35 2.76 1.45
N ARG A 54 11.66 3.96 1.97
CA ARG A 54 13.05 4.46 2.10
C ARG A 54 13.60 4.39 3.52
N ASP A 55 12.75 4.60 4.51
CA ASP A 55 13.12 4.61 5.91
C ASP A 55 12.99 3.19 6.50
N GLU A 56 14.13 2.53 6.64
CA GLU A 56 14.25 1.18 7.21
C GLU A 56 13.85 1.11 8.69
N SER A 57 13.68 2.26 9.37
CA SER A 57 13.19 2.29 10.75
C SER A 57 11.68 2.05 10.86
N THR A 58 10.93 2.21 9.76
CA THR A 58 9.49 1.99 9.71
C THR A 58 9.13 0.53 9.97
N THR A 59 7.93 0.28 10.52
CA THR A 59 7.46 -1.08 10.85
C THR A 59 7.38 -1.96 9.60
N MET A 60 6.83 -1.44 8.50
CA MET A 60 6.74 -2.18 7.23
C MET A 60 8.12 -2.62 6.74
N MET A 61 9.12 -1.72 6.77
CA MET A 61 10.48 -2.05 6.29
C MET A 61 11.23 -2.99 7.22
N LYS A 62 11.05 -2.90 8.54
CA LYS A 62 11.58 -3.88 9.50
C LYS A 62 11.04 -5.28 9.23
N TRP A 63 9.73 -5.39 8.98
CA TRP A 63 9.13 -6.68 8.60
C TRP A 63 9.55 -7.13 7.20
N ALA A 64 9.77 -6.21 6.26
CA ALA A 64 10.29 -6.56 4.95
C ALA A 64 11.68 -7.21 5.07
N GLN A 65 12.53 -6.66 5.94
CA GLN A 65 13.83 -7.24 6.29
C GLN A 65 13.70 -8.61 6.95
N GLU A 66 12.79 -8.76 7.92
CA GLU A 66 12.60 -9.98 8.70
C GLU A 66 12.03 -11.14 7.87
N PHE A 67 11.00 -10.87 7.05
CA PHE A 67 10.26 -11.88 6.30
C PHE A 67 10.70 -12.02 4.84
N GLY A 68 11.60 -11.15 4.38
CA GLY A 68 12.14 -11.17 3.02
C GLY A 68 11.16 -10.64 1.97
N ALA A 69 10.45 -9.55 2.28
CA ALA A 69 9.44 -8.97 1.40
C ALA A 69 10.01 -7.88 0.48
N ALA A 70 9.45 -7.77 -0.72
CA ALA A 70 9.55 -6.57 -1.54
C ALA A 70 8.65 -5.48 -0.95
N ALA A 71 9.02 -4.20 -1.06
CA ALA A 71 8.21 -3.10 -0.54
C ALA A 71 7.84 -2.11 -1.65
N PHE A 72 6.55 -1.80 -1.74
CA PHE A 72 6.00 -0.80 -2.64
C PHE A 72 5.21 0.24 -1.86
N GLN A 73 5.14 1.45 -2.41
CA GLN A 73 4.20 2.48 -1.98
C GLN A 73 3.47 3.00 -3.20
N LEU A 74 2.14 3.06 -3.14
CA LEU A 74 1.29 3.55 -4.23
C LEU A 74 0.69 4.91 -3.88
N GLU A 75 0.82 5.91 -4.76
CA GLU A 75 0.17 7.21 -4.57
C GLU A 75 -1.33 7.11 -4.84
N HIS A 76 -2.12 7.69 -3.94
CA HIS A 76 -3.57 7.71 -4.06
C HIS A 76 -4.01 8.59 -5.23
N ARG A 77 -5.02 8.15 -5.99
CA ARG A 77 -5.61 8.97 -7.07
C ARG A 77 -5.96 10.38 -6.56
N PHE A 78 -5.72 11.37 -7.41
CA PHE A 78 -5.93 12.80 -7.12
C PHE A 78 -5.03 13.42 -6.04
N TYR A 79 -4.07 12.69 -5.49
CA TYR A 79 -3.01 13.26 -4.67
C TYR A 79 -1.69 13.30 -5.44
N GLY A 80 -0.85 14.29 -5.14
CA GLY A 80 0.33 14.61 -5.94
C GLY A 80 0.00 15.50 -7.15
N PRO A 81 0.89 15.54 -8.17
CA PRO A 81 0.73 16.36 -9.35
C PRO A 81 -0.52 16.01 -10.17
N LYS A 82 -1.18 17.01 -10.74
CA LYS A 82 -2.45 16.83 -11.48
C LYS A 82 -2.30 15.94 -12.72
N GLU A 83 -1.13 15.91 -13.34
CA GLU A 83 -0.80 15.04 -14.47
C GLU A 83 -0.83 13.55 -14.09
N ASN A 84 -0.72 13.23 -12.79
CA ASN A 84 -0.83 11.88 -12.23
C ASN A 84 -2.22 11.61 -11.63
N SER A 85 -3.26 12.21 -12.21
CA SER A 85 -4.67 11.94 -11.89
C SER A 85 -5.37 11.28 -13.07
N PRO A 86 -6.50 10.56 -12.85
CA PRO A 86 -7.21 9.83 -13.93
C PRO A 86 -7.52 10.65 -15.18
N THR A 87 -7.73 11.97 -15.04
CA THR A 87 -8.09 12.87 -16.14
C THR A 87 -7.00 13.90 -16.45
N GLY A 88 -5.82 13.81 -15.82
CA GLY A 88 -4.78 14.84 -15.89
C GLY A 88 -5.19 16.20 -15.28
N LYS A 89 -6.26 16.22 -14.47
CA LYS A 89 -6.87 17.42 -13.88
C LYS A 89 -7.35 17.12 -12.46
N GLN A 90 -7.35 18.15 -11.62
CA GLN A 90 -7.88 18.14 -10.24
C GLN A 90 -8.91 19.27 -10.08
N ASP A 91 -9.89 19.31 -10.98
CA ASP A 91 -11.03 20.23 -10.90
C ASP A 91 -12.27 19.53 -10.33
N THR A 92 -13.32 20.29 -10.04
CA THR A 92 -14.55 19.78 -9.42
C THR A 92 -15.22 18.67 -10.24
N GLU A 93 -15.11 18.72 -11.57
CA GLU A 93 -15.70 17.72 -12.44
C GLU A 93 -14.93 16.40 -12.33
N SER A 94 -13.60 16.47 -12.38
CA SER A 94 -12.72 15.30 -12.24
C SER A 94 -12.80 14.66 -10.85
N LEU A 95 -12.99 15.45 -9.79
CA LEU A 95 -13.08 14.95 -8.41
C LEU A 95 -14.29 14.04 -8.16
N LYS A 96 -15.28 13.98 -9.07
CA LYS A 96 -16.34 12.96 -9.04
C LYS A 96 -15.79 11.52 -9.10
N LEU A 97 -14.57 11.34 -9.61
CA LEU A 97 -13.88 10.05 -9.66
C LEU A 97 -13.06 9.75 -8.40
N LEU A 98 -13.01 10.67 -7.42
CA LEU A 98 -12.35 10.45 -6.12
C LEU A 98 -13.31 9.72 -5.18
N THR A 99 -13.44 8.41 -5.38
CA THR A 99 -14.30 7.54 -4.55
C THR A 99 -13.51 6.33 -4.04
N ILE A 100 -14.01 5.69 -2.98
CA ILE A 100 -13.38 4.49 -2.40
C ILE A 100 -13.33 3.36 -3.41
N ASP A 101 -14.45 3.01 -4.04
CA ASP A 101 -14.53 1.88 -4.99
C ASP A 101 -13.48 1.99 -6.10
N GLN A 102 -13.32 3.21 -6.59
CA GLN A 102 -12.35 3.58 -7.59
C GLN A 102 -10.90 3.50 -7.08
N ALA A 103 -10.63 3.96 -5.86
CA ALA A 103 -9.31 3.78 -5.23
C ALA A 103 -8.97 2.30 -4.97
N LEU A 104 -9.96 1.47 -4.63
CA LEU A 104 -9.76 0.03 -4.48
C LEU A 104 -9.48 -0.65 -5.84
N ALA A 105 -10.17 -0.24 -6.90
CA ALA A 105 -9.91 -0.72 -8.25
C ALA A 105 -8.49 -0.38 -8.73
N ASP A 106 -8.00 0.82 -8.41
CA ASP A 106 -6.62 1.23 -8.67
C ASP A 106 -5.59 0.33 -7.99
N ILE A 107 -5.81 -0.02 -6.72
CA ILE A 107 -4.91 -0.92 -5.98
C ILE A 107 -4.86 -2.29 -6.65
N LYS A 108 -6.02 -2.82 -7.06
CA LYS A 108 -6.11 -4.11 -7.77
C LYS A 108 -5.32 -4.07 -9.09
N GLU A 109 -5.56 -3.05 -9.90
CA GLU A 109 -4.89 -2.86 -11.19
C GLU A 109 -3.37 -2.69 -11.02
N PHE A 110 -2.95 -1.93 -10.00
CA PHE A 110 -1.55 -1.80 -9.64
C PHE A 110 -0.89 -3.14 -9.30
N ILE A 111 -1.56 -4.00 -8.52
CA ILE A 111 -1.05 -5.34 -8.20
C ILE A 111 -0.93 -6.19 -9.46
N ASP A 112 -1.92 -6.18 -10.35
CA ASP A 112 -1.90 -6.92 -11.61
C ASP A 112 -0.70 -6.49 -12.48
N GLN A 113 -0.51 -5.18 -12.68
CA GLN A 113 0.59 -4.62 -13.47
C GLN A 113 1.96 -4.87 -12.82
N THR A 114 2.05 -4.80 -11.49
CA THR A 114 3.29 -5.04 -10.76
C THR A 114 3.69 -6.52 -10.82
N ASN A 115 2.72 -7.44 -10.68
CA ASN A 115 2.96 -8.87 -10.85
C ASN A 115 3.47 -9.19 -12.25
N ALA A 116 2.83 -8.62 -13.29
CA ALA A 116 3.27 -8.81 -14.67
C ALA A 116 4.70 -8.27 -14.92
N LYS A 117 5.04 -7.10 -14.34
CA LYS A 117 6.31 -6.43 -14.60
C LYS A 117 7.49 -6.99 -13.80
N TYR A 118 7.29 -7.29 -12.51
CA TYR A 118 8.39 -7.63 -11.60
C TYR A 118 8.38 -9.09 -11.15
N PHE A 119 7.26 -9.81 -11.28
CA PHE A 119 7.05 -11.12 -10.66
C PHE A 119 6.46 -12.17 -11.61
N ALA A 120 6.63 -12.03 -12.93
CA ALA A 120 6.00 -12.89 -13.94
C ALA A 120 6.18 -14.41 -13.73
N ASN A 121 7.28 -14.82 -13.08
CA ASN A 121 7.60 -16.22 -12.81
C ASN A 121 7.61 -16.56 -11.30
N THR A 122 6.97 -15.75 -10.46
CA THR A 122 6.96 -15.94 -9.01
C THR A 122 5.55 -15.81 -8.48
N LYS A 123 5.10 -16.80 -7.71
CA LYS A 123 3.84 -16.68 -6.97
C LYS A 123 4.03 -15.64 -5.87
N THR A 124 3.27 -14.55 -5.94
CA THR A 124 3.34 -13.45 -4.98
C THR A 124 2.25 -13.54 -3.93
N TYR A 125 2.54 -13.01 -2.75
CA TYR A 125 1.63 -12.89 -1.62
C TYR A 125 1.68 -11.45 -1.12
N TRP A 126 0.65 -10.69 -1.47
CA TRP A 126 0.56 -9.27 -1.14
C TRP A 126 -0.01 -9.05 0.25
N VAL A 127 0.53 -8.06 0.97
CA VAL A 127 -0.03 -7.53 2.22
C VAL A 127 -0.08 -6.02 2.14
N THR A 128 -1.26 -5.44 2.39
CA THR A 128 -1.47 -4.00 2.32
C THR A 128 -1.25 -3.35 3.68
N PHE A 129 -0.71 -2.14 3.68
CA PHE A 129 -0.42 -1.32 4.85
C PHE A 129 -1.04 0.06 4.69
N GLY A 130 -1.49 0.63 5.80
CA GLY A 130 -1.91 2.02 5.84
C GLY A 130 -2.25 2.50 7.25
N GLY A 131 -2.12 3.81 7.47
CA GLY A 131 -2.54 4.50 8.69
C GLY A 131 -3.65 5.52 8.42
N SER A 132 -4.58 5.74 9.34
CA SER A 132 -5.71 6.68 9.16
C SER A 132 -6.60 6.26 7.97
N TYR A 133 -6.90 7.16 7.02
CA TYR A 133 -7.63 6.87 5.78
C TYR A 133 -7.03 5.70 4.97
N PRO A 134 -5.71 5.66 4.69
CA PRO A 134 -5.04 4.47 4.15
C PRO A 134 -5.27 3.19 4.93
N GLY A 135 -5.39 3.28 6.26
CA GLY A 135 -5.71 2.14 7.10
C GLY A 135 -7.11 1.61 6.79
N SER A 136 -8.08 2.50 6.64
CA SER A 136 -9.44 2.12 6.20
C SER A 136 -9.41 1.52 4.80
N LEU A 137 -8.68 2.13 3.85
CA LEU A 137 -8.51 1.57 2.50
C LEU A 137 -7.90 0.17 2.52
N SER A 138 -6.87 -0.07 3.35
CA SER A 138 -6.23 -1.39 3.48
C SER A 138 -7.23 -2.45 3.96
N ALA A 139 -8.07 -2.10 4.95
CA ALA A 139 -9.13 -3.00 5.43
C ALA A 139 -10.21 -3.25 4.36
N PHE A 140 -10.69 -2.19 3.71
CA PHE A 140 -11.72 -2.30 2.66
C PHE A 140 -11.20 -3.07 1.44
N PHE A 141 -9.92 -2.93 1.09
CA PHE A 141 -9.30 -3.68 0.00
C PHE A 141 -9.28 -5.18 0.30
N ARG A 142 -8.91 -5.58 1.53
CA ARG A 142 -8.94 -7.00 1.93
C ARG A 142 -10.35 -7.57 1.93
N GLU A 143 -11.35 -6.79 2.32
CA GLU A 143 -12.77 -7.21 2.29
C GLU A 143 -13.28 -7.34 0.84
N THR A 144 -12.96 -6.37 -0.01
CA THR A 144 -13.49 -6.28 -1.39
C THR A 144 -12.77 -7.22 -2.36
N TYR A 145 -11.46 -7.40 -2.19
CA TYR A 145 -10.60 -8.23 -3.05
C TYR A 145 -9.77 -9.23 -2.22
N PRO A 146 -10.42 -10.20 -1.53
CA PRO A 146 -9.72 -11.14 -0.65
C PRO A 146 -8.74 -12.07 -1.37
N ASP A 147 -8.84 -12.21 -2.70
CA ASP A 147 -7.90 -13.01 -3.49
C ASP A 147 -6.64 -12.23 -3.89
N TYR A 148 -6.65 -10.90 -3.77
CA TYR A 148 -5.55 -10.01 -4.20
C TYR A 148 -4.53 -9.71 -3.10
N THR A 149 -4.90 -9.88 -1.84
CA THR A 149 -4.02 -9.64 -0.68
C THR A 149 -4.26 -10.71 0.35
N ILE A 150 -3.25 -11.28 0.98
CA ILE A 150 -3.42 -12.27 2.07
C ILE A 150 -3.63 -11.64 3.44
N GLY A 151 -3.47 -10.31 3.55
CA GLY A 151 -3.60 -9.60 4.81
C GLY A 151 -3.63 -8.08 4.65
N ALA A 152 -4.19 -7.41 5.64
CA ALA A 152 -4.22 -5.97 5.73
C ALA A 152 -3.76 -5.51 7.12
N ILE A 153 -2.79 -4.61 7.14
CA ILE A 153 -2.38 -3.86 8.32
C ILE A 153 -3.08 -2.51 8.25
N SER A 154 -4.03 -2.33 9.18
CA SER A 154 -4.92 -1.18 9.24
C SER A 154 -4.69 -0.44 10.56
N SER A 155 -3.87 0.60 10.54
CA SER A 155 -3.47 1.35 11.74
C SER A 155 -4.33 2.59 11.93
N SER A 156 -4.88 2.78 13.13
CA SER A 156 -5.64 3.99 13.50
C SER A 156 -6.76 4.36 12.50
N SER A 157 -7.41 3.34 11.94
CA SER A 157 -8.40 3.49 10.87
C SER A 157 -9.81 3.65 11.40
N ALA A 158 -10.62 4.43 10.67
CA ALA A 158 -12.06 4.49 10.87
C ALA A 158 -12.72 3.47 9.92
N VAL A 159 -12.81 2.21 10.35
CA VAL A 159 -13.48 1.15 9.56
C VAL A 159 -14.99 1.09 9.77
N HIS A 160 -15.49 1.73 10.82
CA HIS A 160 -16.92 1.97 11.06
C HIS A 160 -17.26 3.40 10.68
N VAL A 161 -17.70 3.60 9.43
CA VAL A 161 -18.09 4.92 8.92
C VAL A 161 -19.62 5.03 8.94
N PHE A 162 -20.13 6.07 9.60
CA PHE A 162 -21.56 6.41 9.62
C PHE A 162 -21.78 7.65 8.74
N VAL A 163 -22.73 7.59 7.81
CA VAL A 163 -23.08 8.73 6.93
C VAL A 163 -23.77 9.87 7.69
N ASP A 164 -24.45 9.55 8.80
CA ASP A 164 -25.08 10.48 9.72
C ASP A 164 -24.75 10.07 11.17
N TYR A 165 -23.75 10.73 11.78
CA TYR A 165 -23.31 10.43 13.14
C TYR A 165 -23.85 11.48 14.12
N TYR A 166 -24.86 11.11 14.90
CA TYR A 166 -25.46 11.94 15.97
C TYR A 166 -25.15 11.44 17.40
N GLY A 167 -24.19 10.51 17.55
CA GLY A 167 -23.85 9.88 18.82
C GLY A 167 -22.67 10.54 19.56
N GLU A 168 -22.55 10.29 20.86
CA GLU A 168 -21.37 10.65 21.66
C GLU A 168 -20.18 9.76 21.24
N VAL A 169 -18.99 10.34 21.01
CA VAL A 169 -17.80 9.64 20.50
C VAL A 169 -17.35 8.55 21.49
N ARG A 170 -17.83 7.31 21.29
CA ARG A 170 -17.29 6.13 21.97
C ARG A 170 -16.17 5.53 21.13
N PHE A 171 -14.97 5.48 21.69
CA PHE A 171 -13.85 4.71 21.14
C PHE A 171 -14.24 3.22 21.10
N LEU A 172 -14.63 2.73 19.92
CA LEU A 172 -14.83 1.32 19.71
C LEU A 172 -13.46 0.66 19.47
N ARG A 173 -12.98 -0.05 20.49
CA ARG A 173 -11.77 -0.87 20.39
C ARG A 173 -12.16 -2.22 19.78
N GLN A 174 -11.80 -2.46 18.53
CA GLN A 174 -11.81 -3.83 18.00
C GLN A 174 -10.60 -4.06 17.07
N LEU A 175 -9.63 -4.82 17.59
CA LEU A 175 -8.65 -5.54 16.81
C LEU A 175 -8.73 -6.99 17.26
N LYS A 176 -9.09 -7.92 16.36
CA LYS A 176 -8.68 -9.31 16.56
C LYS A 176 -7.17 -9.34 16.36
N TRP A 177 -6.44 -9.67 17.43
CA TRP A 177 -5.01 -9.94 17.34
C TRP A 177 -4.80 -11.20 16.50
N ILE A 178 -4.58 -11.03 15.20
CA ILE A 178 -3.95 -12.08 14.40
C ILE A 178 -2.49 -12.11 14.82
N ASN A 179 -2.01 -13.28 15.25
CA ASN A 179 -0.59 -13.48 15.46
C ASN A 179 0.11 -13.20 14.13
N ILE A 180 0.90 -12.13 14.07
CA ILE A 180 1.47 -11.65 12.83
C ILE A 180 2.44 -12.65 12.19
N GLU A 181 3.08 -13.49 13.01
CA GLU A 181 3.88 -14.60 12.50
C GLU A 181 3.04 -15.64 11.77
N ARG A 182 1.77 -15.85 12.16
CA ARG A 182 0.87 -16.72 11.39
C ARG A 182 0.48 -16.10 10.05
N LEU A 183 0.41 -14.77 9.95
CA LEU A 183 0.08 -14.10 8.69
C LEU A 183 1.15 -14.32 7.63
N PHE A 184 2.43 -14.34 8.03
CA PHE A 184 3.56 -14.51 7.12
C PHE A 184 4.07 -15.96 6.98
N ARG A 185 3.49 -16.91 7.74
CA ARG A 185 3.68 -18.35 7.49
C ARG A 185 2.82 -18.77 6.31
N LEU A 186 3.39 -18.68 5.11
CA LEU A 186 2.77 -19.18 3.89
C LEU A 186 2.43 -20.68 4.03
N PRO A 187 1.32 -21.15 3.46
CA PRO A 187 1.01 -22.57 3.45
C PRO A 187 2.16 -23.32 2.76
N GLY A 188 2.68 -24.36 3.43
CA GLY A 188 3.73 -25.22 2.86
C GLY A 188 3.24 -25.90 1.58
N PRO A 189 4.16 -26.43 0.75
CA PRO A 189 3.76 -27.24 -0.40
C PRO A 189 2.98 -28.46 0.13
N TYR A 190 1.73 -28.59 -0.32
CA TYR A 190 0.97 -29.85 -0.22
C TYR A 190 1.42 -30.79 -1.33
#